data_AF-A0A9D4Y358-F1
#
_entry.id   AF-A0A9D4Y358-F1
#
_cell.length_a   1.000
_cell.length_b   1.000
_cell.length_c   1.000
_cell.angle_alpha   90.00
_cell.angle_beta   90.00
_cell.angle_gamma   90.00
#
_symmetry.space_group_name_H-M   'P 1'
#
loop_
_entity.id
_entity.type
_entity.pdbx_description
1 polymer ?
#
loop_
_entity_poly.entity_id
_entity_poly.type
_entity_poly.pdbx_seq_one_letter_code
_entity_poly.pdbx_strand_id
1 'polypeptide(L)'
;MLEEYAHLLGIHVFNKVPFGGLEEIPRSHVIAEALHLKKYEIDAHLVKKGGILWLTSEFLIGRATIFSQAGIMDTFEAILVLLIYGWVLFPNIDGFVDVNAIRIFLIGNPILNVFGDMYFSLHLRILKKSAFTENRQCLRWSQRLVSVTNDDIVWYDYVLGSLDIIDSCGEFSNVPLIGTQGGINYNLALVHRKLGLPLRDKPNNTQLKGLFYQEGKDPQLLKSRMVRAWCNVHRKGRSELSPCNCFSLEAYTIWVKKRALELKMSYAFERLMSVVMVESLTLPNQDVEELEDAHAKMKQERDLWEERFHALNQKHEKLHIDS
;
A
#
# COMPACT_ATOMS: atom_id res chain seq x y z
N MET A 1 0.09 -0.02 4.51
CA MET A 1 1.57 -0.16 4.68
C MET A 1 2.10 -1.03 3.57
N LEU A 2 3.42 -1.13 3.37
CA LEU A 2 3.97 -1.89 2.24
C LEU A 2 3.55 -3.37 2.27
N GLU A 3 3.52 -3.96 3.47
CA GLU A 3 3.15 -5.34 3.76
C GLU A 3 1.66 -5.63 3.49
N GLU A 4 0.79 -4.66 3.75
CA GLU A 4 -0.65 -4.73 3.48
C GLU A 4 -0.91 -4.90 1.98
N TYR A 5 -0.24 -4.11 1.15
CA TYR A 5 -0.39 -4.19 -0.30
C TYR A 5 0.29 -5.43 -0.87
N ALA A 6 1.44 -5.80 -0.32
CA ALA A 6 2.11 -7.03 -0.69
C ALA A 6 1.21 -8.25 -0.40
N HIS A 7 0.57 -8.29 0.77
CA HIS A 7 -0.41 -9.32 1.12
C HIS A 7 -1.61 -9.32 0.17
N LEU A 8 -2.25 -8.17 -0.06
CA LEU A 8 -3.41 -8.06 -0.96
C LEU A 8 -3.12 -8.50 -2.40
N LEU A 9 -1.89 -8.27 -2.86
CA LEU A 9 -1.45 -8.63 -4.20
C LEU A 9 -0.82 -10.03 -4.28
N GLY A 10 -0.71 -10.76 -3.17
CA GLY A 10 -0.08 -12.08 -3.12
C GLY A 10 1.41 -12.07 -3.46
N ILE A 11 2.10 -10.95 -3.19
CA ILE A 11 3.52 -10.74 -3.50
C ILE A 11 4.33 -10.51 -2.23
N HIS A 12 5.62 -10.84 -2.25
CA HIS A 12 6.49 -10.66 -1.09
C HIS A 12 7.18 -9.30 -1.11
N VAL A 13 7.22 -8.64 0.05
CA VAL A 13 8.14 -7.51 0.26
C VAL A 13 9.55 -8.06 0.40
N PHE A 14 10.32 -8.02 -0.68
CA PHE A 14 11.71 -8.46 -0.63
C PHE A 14 12.56 -7.50 0.21
N ASN A 15 13.44 -8.06 1.06
CA ASN A 15 14.55 -7.33 1.69
C ASN A 15 15.70 -7.12 0.68
N LYS A 16 15.35 -6.68 -0.52
CA LYS A 16 16.30 -6.36 -1.59
C LYS A 16 16.34 -4.85 -1.75
N VAL A 17 17.50 -4.36 -2.16
CA VAL A 17 17.65 -2.97 -2.57
C VAL A 17 16.65 -2.70 -3.70
N PRO A 18 15.70 -1.76 -3.52
CA PRO A 18 14.77 -1.39 -4.58
C PRO A 18 15.53 -0.73 -5.73
N PHE A 19 14.85 -0.51 -6.86
CA PHE A 19 15.40 0.38 -7.87
C PHE A 19 15.78 1.71 -7.22
N GLY A 20 17.09 1.98 -7.24
CA GLY A 20 17.74 3.11 -6.63
C GLY A 20 18.03 4.21 -7.63
N GLY A 21 17.82 3.99 -8.94
CA GLY A 21 18.21 4.92 -10.00
C GLY A 21 19.72 5.11 -10.13
N LEU A 22 20.50 4.22 -9.53
CA LEU A 22 21.97 4.18 -9.56
C LEU A 22 22.51 3.00 -10.38
N GLU A 23 21.62 2.12 -10.85
CA GLU A 23 22.00 0.94 -11.60
C GLU A 23 22.60 1.34 -12.95
N GLU A 24 23.30 0.42 -13.59
CA GLU A 24 23.73 0.62 -14.96
C GLU A 24 22.53 0.59 -15.91
N ILE A 25 22.66 1.28 -17.04
CA ILE A 25 21.66 1.18 -18.10
C ILE A 25 21.73 -0.25 -18.65
N PRO A 26 20.59 -0.98 -18.70
CA PRO A 26 20.59 -2.35 -19.18
C PRO A 26 21.05 -2.38 -20.64
N ARG A 27 22.01 -3.26 -20.93
CA ARG A 27 22.49 -3.48 -22.30
C ARG A 27 21.40 -4.17 -23.12
N SER A 28 21.35 -3.93 -24.42
CA SER A 28 20.30 -4.46 -25.29
C SER A 28 20.15 -5.98 -25.25
N HIS A 29 21.25 -6.73 -25.02
CA HIS A 29 21.17 -8.19 -24.91
C HIS A 29 20.41 -8.66 -23.65
N VAL A 30 20.53 -7.92 -22.54
CA VAL A 30 19.81 -8.22 -21.28
C VAL A 30 18.32 -7.98 -21.48
N ILE A 31 17.97 -6.86 -22.13
CA ILE A 31 16.58 -6.54 -22.46
C ILE A 31 16.01 -7.59 -23.42
N ALA A 32 16.78 -7.97 -24.43
CA ALA A 32 16.37 -8.97 -25.42
C ALA A 32 16.12 -10.34 -24.76
N GLU A 33 17.01 -10.77 -23.86
CA GLU A 33 16.86 -12.01 -23.11
C GLU A 33 15.59 -12.00 -22.25
N ALA A 34 15.37 -10.92 -21.47
CA ALA A 34 14.20 -10.78 -20.61
C ALA A 34 12.86 -10.71 -21.37
N LEU A 35 12.89 -10.25 -22.63
CA LEU A 35 11.71 -10.19 -23.49
C LEU A 35 11.62 -11.38 -24.45
N HIS A 36 12.54 -12.34 -24.40
CA HIS A 36 12.65 -13.43 -25.38
C HIS A 36 12.68 -12.96 -26.85
N LEU A 37 13.32 -11.80 -27.09
CA LEU A 37 13.50 -11.17 -28.39
C LEU A 37 14.95 -11.29 -28.86
N LYS A 38 15.22 -10.95 -30.12
CA LYS A 38 16.59 -10.86 -30.61
C LYS A 38 17.20 -9.49 -30.30
N LYS A 39 18.49 -9.47 -29.96
CA LYS A 39 19.23 -8.25 -29.65
C LYS A 39 19.10 -7.17 -30.73
N TYR A 40 19.19 -7.55 -32.01
CA TYR A 40 19.10 -6.58 -33.12
C TYR A 40 17.71 -5.90 -33.19
N GLU A 41 16.65 -6.57 -32.73
CA GLU A 41 15.30 -5.99 -32.68
C GLU A 41 15.23 -4.90 -31.62
N ILE A 42 15.85 -5.14 -30.47
CA ILE A 42 15.99 -4.15 -29.39
C ILE A 42 16.86 -2.98 -29.87
N ASP A 43 18.04 -3.26 -30.44
CA ASP A 43 18.95 -2.21 -30.93
C ASP A 43 18.28 -1.29 -31.96
N ALA A 44 17.42 -1.84 -32.84
CA ALA A 44 16.71 -1.08 -33.86
C ALA A 44 15.61 -0.16 -33.30
N HIS A 45 15.03 -0.49 -32.14
CA HIS A 45 13.88 0.22 -31.56
C HIS A 45 14.19 0.92 -30.23
N LEU A 46 15.44 0.83 -29.76
CA LEU A 46 15.93 1.54 -28.59
C LEU A 46 16.34 2.96 -29.00
N VAL A 47 15.42 3.91 -28.80
CA VAL A 47 15.58 5.30 -29.23
C VAL A 47 16.09 6.14 -28.07
N LYS A 48 17.03 7.07 -28.35
CA LYS A 48 17.47 8.07 -27.37
C LYS A 48 16.76 9.40 -27.61
N LYS A 49 15.99 9.89 -26.63
CA LYS A 49 15.33 11.21 -26.65
C LYS A 49 15.59 11.92 -25.33
N GLY A 50 16.01 13.19 -25.39
CA GLY A 50 16.27 14.01 -24.20
C GLY A 50 17.36 13.45 -23.26
N GLY A 51 18.29 12.64 -23.80
CA GLY A 51 19.33 11.97 -23.00
C GLY A 51 18.89 10.64 -22.38
N ILE A 52 17.60 10.31 -22.42
CA ILE A 52 17.01 9.08 -21.88
C ILE A 52 16.80 8.06 -23.00
N LEU A 53 16.91 6.77 -22.68
CA LEU A 53 16.65 5.67 -23.61
C LEU A 53 15.22 5.14 -23.46
N TRP A 54 14.63 4.75 -24.58
CA TRP A 54 13.23 4.39 -24.67
C TRP A 54 13.03 3.23 -25.63
N LEU A 55 12.08 2.36 -25.34
CA LEU A 55 11.50 1.44 -26.32
C LEU A 55 10.19 2.01 -26.83
N THR A 56 9.95 1.91 -28.14
CA THR A 56 8.68 2.32 -28.72
C THR A 56 7.60 1.30 -28.35
N SER A 57 6.45 1.79 -27.90
CA SER A 57 5.35 0.90 -27.53
C SER A 57 4.70 0.27 -28.75
N GLU A 58 4.72 0.97 -29.89
CA GLU A 58 4.29 0.42 -31.19
C GLU A 58 5.07 -0.86 -31.54
N PHE A 59 6.39 -0.87 -31.37
CA PHE A 59 7.21 -2.07 -31.54
C PHE A 59 6.80 -3.18 -30.57
N LEU A 60 6.68 -2.87 -29.29
CA LEU A 60 6.32 -3.86 -28.27
C LEU A 60 4.93 -4.46 -28.53
N ILE A 61 3.93 -3.64 -28.84
CA ILE A 61 2.57 -4.09 -29.16
C ILE A 61 2.56 -4.93 -30.44
N GLY A 62 3.31 -4.51 -31.47
CA GLY A 62 3.46 -5.28 -32.70
C GLY A 62 4.02 -6.68 -32.43
N ARG A 63 5.08 -6.79 -31.61
CA ARG A 63 5.66 -8.07 -31.22
C ARG A 63 4.69 -8.89 -30.35
N ALA A 64 4.08 -8.29 -29.34
CA ALA A 64 3.08 -8.95 -28.50
C ALA A 64 1.94 -9.55 -29.33
N THR A 65 1.44 -8.82 -30.33
CA THR A 65 0.38 -9.28 -31.23
C THR A 65 0.82 -10.49 -32.04
N ILE A 66 2.03 -10.47 -32.61
CA ILE A 66 2.59 -11.60 -33.37
C ILE A 66 2.72 -12.84 -32.49
N PHE A 67 3.27 -12.71 -31.28
CA PHE A 67 3.48 -13.84 -30.38
C PHE A 67 2.17 -14.39 -29.81
N SER A 68 1.19 -13.52 -29.53
CA SER A 68 -0.16 -13.93 -29.14
C SER A 68 -0.83 -14.76 -30.24
N GLN A 69 -0.75 -14.32 -31.51
CA GLN A 69 -1.30 -15.06 -32.66
C GLN A 69 -0.57 -16.40 -32.91
N ALA A 70 0.73 -16.45 -32.63
CA ALA A 70 1.54 -17.65 -32.75
C ALA A 70 1.38 -18.63 -31.56
N GLY A 71 0.65 -18.25 -30.51
CA GLY A 71 0.48 -19.07 -29.30
C GLY A 71 1.73 -19.14 -28.40
N ILE A 72 2.69 -18.25 -28.59
CA ILE A 72 3.92 -18.18 -27.80
C ILE A 72 3.68 -17.27 -26.59
N MET A 73 3.15 -17.86 -25.52
CA MET A 73 2.65 -17.10 -24.36
C MET A 73 3.76 -16.44 -23.54
N ASP A 74 4.88 -17.12 -23.26
CA ASP A 74 5.94 -16.58 -22.41
C ASP A 74 6.50 -15.25 -22.94
N THR A 75 6.78 -15.18 -24.25
CA THR A 75 7.24 -13.96 -24.91
C THR A 75 6.17 -12.87 -24.90
N PHE A 76 4.92 -13.24 -25.17
CA PHE A 76 3.80 -12.30 -25.12
C PHE A 76 3.62 -11.69 -23.72
N GLU A 77 3.64 -12.53 -22.68
CA GLU A 77 3.49 -12.12 -21.28
C GLU A 77 4.64 -11.22 -20.85
N ALA A 78 5.89 -11.57 -21.16
CA ALA A 78 7.04 -10.72 -20.86
C ALA A 78 6.91 -9.31 -21.46
N ILE A 79 6.47 -9.22 -22.72
CA ILE A 79 6.23 -7.93 -23.40
C ILE A 79 5.05 -7.18 -22.78
N LEU A 80 3.95 -7.88 -22.48
CA LEU A 80 2.76 -7.29 -21.85
C LEU A 80 3.10 -6.72 -20.47
N VAL A 81 3.87 -7.44 -19.67
CA VAL A 81 4.33 -7.00 -18.35
C VAL A 81 5.19 -5.74 -18.50
N LEU A 82 6.13 -5.70 -19.46
CA LEU A 82 6.92 -4.49 -19.70
C LEU A 82 6.05 -3.29 -20.09
N LEU A 83 5.02 -3.51 -20.92
CA LEU A 83 4.05 -2.46 -21.29
C LEU A 83 3.28 -1.96 -20.06
N ILE A 84 2.83 -2.85 -19.17
CA ILE A 84 2.18 -2.48 -17.91
C ILE A 84 3.12 -1.63 -17.04
N TYR A 85 4.40 -1.99 -16.96
CA TYR A 85 5.39 -1.21 -16.21
C TYR A 85 5.54 0.20 -16.80
N GLY A 86 5.68 0.32 -18.12
CA GLY A 86 5.90 1.60 -18.79
C GLY A 86 4.66 2.51 -18.87
N TRP A 87 3.46 1.94 -19.00
CA TRP A 87 2.24 2.71 -19.23
C TRP A 87 1.40 2.93 -17.98
N VAL A 88 1.36 1.95 -17.08
CA VAL A 88 0.46 1.97 -15.93
C VAL A 88 1.23 2.33 -14.66
N LEU A 89 2.37 1.67 -14.41
CA LEU A 89 3.11 1.82 -13.15
C LEU A 89 4.03 3.04 -13.17
N PHE A 90 4.76 3.25 -14.26
CA PHE A 90 5.76 4.32 -14.41
C PHE A 90 5.56 5.11 -15.70
N PRO A 91 4.36 5.70 -15.93
CA PRO A 91 4.10 6.50 -17.11
C PRO A 91 5.04 7.72 -17.16
N ASN A 92 5.65 7.94 -18.33
CA ASN A 92 6.51 9.09 -18.56
C ASN A 92 6.14 9.85 -19.84
N ILE A 93 6.30 9.23 -21.01
CA ILE A 93 5.91 9.79 -22.31
C ILE A 93 5.00 8.81 -23.05
N ASP A 94 3.88 9.31 -23.56
CA ASP A 94 2.92 8.52 -24.33
C ASP A 94 3.58 7.79 -25.49
N GLY A 95 3.27 6.50 -25.63
CA GLY A 95 3.80 5.65 -26.70
C GLY A 95 5.23 5.17 -26.50
N PHE A 96 5.87 5.45 -25.35
CA PHE A 96 7.21 4.97 -25.04
C PHE A 96 7.28 4.28 -23.68
N VAL A 97 8.20 3.31 -23.55
CA VAL A 97 8.59 2.71 -22.29
C VAL A 97 9.98 3.23 -21.91
N ASP A 98 10.05 3.92 -20.78
CA ASP A 98 11.25 4.57 -20.25
C ASP A 98 12.29 3.56 -19.71
N VAL A 99 13.57 3.90 -19.78
CA VAL A 99 14.66 3.06 -19.25
C VAL A 99 14.52 2.71 -17.77
N ASN A 100 13.94 3.57 -16.94
CA ASN A 100 13.68 3.27 -15.52
C ASN A 100 12.57 2.23 -15.37
N ALA A 101 11.51 2.30 -16.19
CA ALA A 101 10.49 1.26 -16.22
C ALA A 101 11.10 -0.10 -16.65
N ILE A 102 11.99 -0.10 -17.64
CA ILE A 102 12.73 -1.30 -18.06
C ILE A 102 13.60 -1.84 -16.92
N ARG A 103 14.34 -0.98 -16.20
CA ARG A 103 15.16 -1.39 -15.05
C ARG A 103 14.33 -2.00 -13.93
N ILE A 104 13.21 -1.37 -13.58
CA ILE A 104 12.32 -1.87 -12.53
C ILE A 104 11.69 -3.20 -12.95
N PHE A 105 11.35 -3.35 -14.24
CA PHE A 105 10.91 -4.61 -14.83
C PHE A 105 11.96 -5.72 -14.67
N LEU A 106 13.22 -5.44 -15.01
CA LEU A 106 14.32 -6.40 -14.87
C LEU A 106 14.61 -6.77 -13.40
N ILE A 107 14.35 -5.87 -12.46
CA ILE A 107 14.48 -6.15 -11.01
C ILE A 107 13.32 -7.04 -10.51
N GLY A 108 12.12 -6.91 -11.10
CA GLY A 108 10.95 -7.74 -10.79
C GLY A 108 10.23 -7.39 -9.49
N ASN A 109 10.53 -6.25 -8.86
CA ASN A 109 9.86 -5.80 -7.63
C ASN A 109 9.46 -4.31 -7.71
N PRO A 110 8.33 -3.99 -8.36
CA PRO A 110 7.92 -2.60 -8.61
C PRO A 110 7.27 -1.95 -7.39
N ILE A 111 6.85 -2.73 -6.39
CA ILE A 111 6.00 -2.26 -5.28
C ILE A 111 6.63 -1.04 -4.62
N LEU A 112 7.90 -1.15 -4.22
CA LEU A 112 8.62 -0.08 -3.52
C LEU A 112 8.68 1.20 -4.35
N ASN A 113 8.86 1.07 -5.66
CA ASN A 113 8.99 2.19 -6.58
C ASN A 113 7.65 2.85 -6.89
N VAL A 114 6.59 2.06 -7.08
CA VAL A 114 5.20 2.56 -7.22
C VAL A 114 4.81 3.34 -5.97
N PHE A 115 5.14 2.82 -4.78
CA PHE A 115 4.92 3.52 -3.52
C PHE A 115 5.73 4.81 -3.43
N GLY A 116 7.01 4.76 -3.79
CA GLY A 116 7.88 5.94 -3.87
C GLY A 116 7.25 7.04 -4.73
N ASP A 117 6.88 6.73 -5.97
CA ASP A 117 6.29 7.70 -6.90
C ASP A 117 4.91 8.19 -6.49
N MET A 118 4.08 7.33 -5.87
CA MET A 118 2.79 7.72 -5.31
C MET A 118 2.97 8.74 -4.18
N TYR A 119 3.80 8.43 -3.18
CA TYR A 119 4.05 9.33 -2.05
C TYR A 119 4.74 10.61 -2.49
N PHE A 120 5.69 10.51 -3.43
CA PHE A 120 6.36 11.66 -4.03
C PHE A 120 5.36 12.59 -4.74
N SER A 121 4.47 12.02 -5.56
CA SER A 121 3.42 12.77 -6.25
C SER A 121 2.44 13.45 -5.29
N LEU A 122 2.04 12.74 -4.23
CA LEU A 122 1.19 13.31 -3.16
C LEU A 122 1.89 14.46 -2.45
N HIS A 123 3.17 14.29 -2.10
CA HIS A 123 3.97 15.32 -1.44
C HIS A 123 4.08 16.58 -2.29
N LEU A 124 4.40 16.45 -3.58
CA LEU A 124 4.47 17.60 -4.50
C LEU A 124 3.11 18.31 -4.64
N ARG A 125 1.99 17.57 -4.68
CA ARG A 125 0.65 18.16 -4.75
C ARG A 125 0.32 18.96 -3.49
N ILE A 126 0.70 18.44 -2.31
CA ILE A 126 0.49 19.11 -1.01
C ILE A 126 1.37 20.36 -0.88
N LEU A 127 2.59 20.36 -1.44
CA LEU A 127 3.45 21.55 -1.40
C LEU A 127 3.06 22.63 -2.42
N LYS A 128 2.58 22.23 -3.61
CA LYS A 128 2.23 23.18 -4.69
C LYS A 128 0.86 23.83 -4.50
N LYS A 129 -0.08 23.20 -3.81
CA LYS A 129 -1.35 23.82 -3.40
C LYS A 129 -1.32 24.03 -1.89
N SER A 130 -1.57 25.25 -1.42
CA SER A 130 -2.01 25.45 -0.03
C SER A 130 -3.08 24.40 0.23
N ALA A 131 -2.83 23.58 1.25
CA ALA A 131 -3.56 22.37 1.59
C ALA A 131 -4.99 22.26 1.05
N PHE A 132 -5.26 21.08 0.46
CA PHE A 132 -6.57 20.57 0.02
C PHE A 132 -7.78 21.47 0.35
N THR A 133 -8.03 22.47 -0.49
CA THR A 133 -9.28 23.25 -0.56
C THR A 133 -9.50 23.55 -2.05
N GLU A 134 -10.65 23.34 -2.69
CA GLU A 134 -12.00 22.93 -2.29
C GLU A 134 -12.67 22.26 -3.52
N ASN A 135 -13.44 21.18 -3.34
CA ASN A 135 -14.26 20.55 -4.41
C ASN A 135 -15.65 21.22 -4.41
N ARG A 136 -15.74 22.45 -4.92
CA ARG A 136 -16.90 23.31 -4.63
C ARG A 136 -18.24 22.72 -5.08
N GLN A 137 -18.31 21.97 -6.18
CA GLN A 137 -19.56 21.40 -6.70
C GLN A 137 -19.23 20.28 -7.70
N CYS A 138 -18.81 19.07 -7.35
CA CYS A 138 -19.78 18.00 -7.07
C CYS A 138 -19.11 16.60 -7.12
N LEU A 139 -19.12 15.88 -5.97
CA LEU A 139 -19.54 14.46 -5.80
C LEU A 139 -18.58 13.35 -5.28
N ARG A 140 -19.27 12.42 -4.60
CA ARG A 140 -19.04 11.02 -4.19
C ARG A 140 -17.83 10.69 -3.30
N TRP A 141 -16.58 10.71 -3.79
CA TRP A 141 -15.46 10.20 -2.97
C TRP A 141 -14.96 11.20 -1.95
N SER A 142 -14.87 12.49 -2.28
CA SER A 142 -14.43 13.51 -1.31
C SER A 142 -15.42 13.65 -0.15
N GLN A 143 -16.73 13.57 -0.44
CA GLN A 143 -17.77 13.58 0.59
C GLN A 143 -17.69 12.34 1.49
N ARG A 144 -17.55 11.15 0.89
CA ARG A 144 -17.36 9.90 1.66
C ARG A 144 -16.11 9.97 2.54
N LEU A 145 -14.96 10.40 2.01
CA LEU A 145 -13.71 10.44 2.77
C LEU A 145 -13.73 11.51 3.89
N VAL A 146 -14.41 12.64 3.68
CA VAL A 146 -14.54 13.68 4.72
C VAL A 146 -15.62 13.32 5.77
N SER A 147 -16.61 12.50 5.40
CA SER A 147 -17.65 12.02 6.33
C SER A 147 -17.24 10.79 7.13
N VAL A 148 -16.14 10.12 6.75
CA VAL A 148 -15.64 8.93 7.45
C VAL A 148 -15.21 9.31 8.87
N THR A 149 -15.84 8.67 9.84
CA THR A 149 -15.53 8.79 11.26
C THR A 149 -14.59 7.67 11.71
N ASN A 150 -14.20 7.69 12.99
CA ASN A 150 -13.48 6.57 13.58
C ASN A 150 -14.25 5.25 13.47
N ASP A 151 -15.58 5.28 13.51
CA ASP A 151 -16.39 4.06 13.54
C ASP A 151 -16.57 3.46 12.14
N ASP A 152 -16.40 4.28 11.09
CA ASP A 152 -16.46 3.85 9.70
C ASP A 152 -15.17 3.18 9.21
N ILE A 153 -14.10 3.22 10.00
CA ILE A 153 -12.78 2.71 9.63
C ILE A 153 -12.51 1.41 10.38
N VAL A 154 -12.29 0.33 9.63
CA VAL A 154 -11.63 -0.86 10.17
C VAL A 154 -10.17 -0.52 10.44
N TRP A 155 -9.88 -0.17 11.69
CA TRP A 155 -8.56 0.32 12.09
C TRP A 155 -7.51 -0.76 12.14
N TYR A 156 -7.88 -2.03 12.28
CA TYR A 156 -6.96 -3.13 12.46
C TYR A 156 -7.45 -4.31 11.62
N ASP A 157 -6.54 -4.87 10.82
CA ASP A 157 -6.75 -6.13 10.15
C ASP A 157 -5.96 -7.20 10.91
N TYR A 158 -6.63 -8.28 11.30
CA TYR A 158 -6.00 -9.40 12.01
C TYR A 158 -4.88 -10.05 11.20
N VAL A 159 -4.95 -9.96 9.87
CA VAL A 159 -3.93 -10.45 8.94
C VAL A 159 -2.64 -9.64 9.09
N LEU A 160 -2.73 -8.33 9.34
CA LEU A 160 -1.54 -7.51 9.59
C LEU A 160 -0.90 -7.81 10.95
N GLY A 161 -1.67 -8.33 11.90
CA GLY A 161 -1.18 -8.71 13.23
C GLY A 161 -0.25 -9.92 13.25
N SER A 162 -0.22 -10.72 12.17
CA SER A 162 0.67 -11.89 12.03
C SER A 162 1.89 -11.61 11.15
N LEU A 163 1.95 -10.46 10.47
CA LEU A 163 3.03 -10.13 9.55
C LEU A 163 4.19 -9.42 10.26
N ASP A 164 5.41 -9.77 9.87
CA ASP A 164 6.62 -9.02 10.24
C ASP A 164 6.68 -7.72 9.44
N ILE A 165 6.55 -6.58 10.12
CA ILE A 165 6.51 -5.26 9.48
C ILE A 165 7.91 -4.65 9.47
N ILE A 166 8.26 -3.96 8.38
CA ILE A 166 9.48 -3.16 8.33
C ILE A 166 9.32 -1.95 9.26
N ASP A 167 10.13 -1.90 10.31
CA ASP A 167 10.16 -0.81 11.28
C ASP A 167 11.10 0.32 10.85
N SER A 168 12.27 -0.05 10.34
CA SER A 168 13.32 0.88 9.95
C SER A 168 14.27 0.26 8.92
N CYS A 169 15.04 1.10 8.23
CA CYS A 169 16.07 0.66 7.29
C CYS A 169 17.39 1.39 7.58
N GLY A 170 18.46 0.65 7.86
CA GLY A 170 19.80 1.17 8.10
C GLY A 170 19.81 2.27 9.17
N GLU A 171 20.24 3.47 8.79
CA GLU A 171 20.30 4.64 9.67
C GLU A 171 18.97 5.40 9.82
N PHE A 172 17.93 5.04 9.05
CA PHE A 172 16.66 5.73 9.05
C PHE A 172 15.67 5.08 10.01
N SER A 173 15.12 5.86 10.94
CA SER A 173 14.07 5.44 11.87
C SER A 173 12.69 5.20 11.24
N ASN A 174 12.61 5.28 9.91
CA ASN A 174 11.41 5.16 9.09
C ASN A 174 11.81 4.48 7.78
N VAL A 175 10.83 4.01 7.01
CA VAL A 175 11.11 3.28 5.78
C VAL A 175 11.31 4.24 4.62
N PRO A 176 12.51 4.32 4.02
CA PRO A 176 12.77 5.14 2.85
C PRO A 176 12.20 4.45 1.61
N LEU A 177 11.36 5.16 0.86
CA LEU A 177 10.82 4.77 -0.44
C LEU A 177 11.58 5.51 -1.54
N ILE A 178 11.94 4.78 -2.59
CA ILE A 178 12.67 5.33 -3.73
C ILE A 178 11.79 5.13 -4.97
N GLY A 179 11.37 6.20 -5.61
CA GLY A 179 10.61 6.20 -6.86
C GLY A 179 11.49 6.54 -8.06
N THR A 180 10.88 6.65 -9.24
CA THR A 180 11.57 7.10 -10.47
C THR A 180 11.84 8.61 -10.46
N GLN A 181 11.08 9.39 -9.69
CA GLN A 181 11.19 10.86 -9.68
C GLN A 181 11.92 11.43 -8.45
N GLY A 182 12.21 10.59 -7.46
CA GLY A 182 12.85 11.01 -6.22
C GLY A 182 12.65 9.99 -5.11
N GLY A 183 12.94 10.39 -3.88
CA GLY A 183 12.74 9.55 -2.70
C GLY A 183 12.04 10.29 -1.58
N ILE A 184 11.31 9.53 -0.78
CA ILE A 184 10.51 10.00 0.35
C ILE A 184 10.49 8.92 1.43
N ASN A 185 10.10 9.22 2.66
CA ASN A 185 9.84 8.18 3.66
C ASN A 185 8.37 8.17 4.09
N TYR A 186 7.88 7.00 4.50
CA TYR A 186 6.63 6.93 5.25
C TYR A 186 6.95 6.69 6.74
N ASN A 187 6.22 7.38 7.61
CA ASN A 187 6.46 7.35 9.05
C ASN A 187 5.62 6.26 9.71
N LEU A 188 6.25 5.16 10.14
CA LEU A 188 5.53 4.02 10.72
C LEU A 188 4.79 4.40 12.02
N ALA A 189 5.34 5.35 12.77
CA ALA A 189 4.72 5.88 13.98
C ALA A 189 3.29 6.42 13.77
N LEU A 190 2.95 6.85 12.54
CA LEU A 190 1.61 7.35 12.20
C LEU A 190 0.63 6.24 11.81
N VAL A 191 1.11 5.03 11.58
CA VAL A 191 0.29 3.87 11.19
C VAL A 191 0.24 2.79 12.28
N HIS A 192 0.77 3.06 13.47
CA HIS A 192 0.70 2.18 14.65
C HIS A 192 -0.72 1.66 14.93
N ARG A 193 -1.75 2.51 14.79
CA ARG A 193 -3.15 2.06 14.97
C ARG A 193 -3.56 0.95 14.00
N LYS A 194 -3.05 0.98 12.76
CA LYS A 194 -3.20 -0.11 11.76
C LYS A 194 -2.51 -1.41 12.15
N LEU A 195 -1.50 -1.31 12.99
CA LEU A 195 -0.76 -2.44 13.57
C LEU A 195 -1.38 -2.94 14.87
N GLY A 196 -2.53 -2.40 15.28
CA GLY A 196 -3.15 -2.71 16.56
C GLY A 196 -2.44 -2.05 17.74
N LEU A 197 -1.45 -1.18 17.52
CA LEU A 197 -0.75 -0.48 18.58
C LEU A 197 -1.54 0.78 19.01
N PRO A 198 -1.70 1.01 20.33
CA PRO A 198 -2.41 2.17 20.83
C PRO A 198 -1.66 3.47 20.52
N LEU A 199 -2.39 4.48 20.09
CA LEU A 199 -1.88 5.85 19.89
C LEU A 199 -2.18 6.68 21.14
N ARG A 200 -1.22 6.70 22.07
CA ARG A 200 -1.38 7.36 23.39
C ARG A 200 -1.10 8.85 23.32
N ASP A 201 0.11 9.20 22.89
CA ASP A 201 0.63 10.57 22.87
C ASP A 201 1.18 10.93 21.49
N LYS A 202 1.60 12.19 21.34
CA LYS A 202 2.29 12.64 20.13
C LYS A 202 3.52 11.75 19.84
N PRO A 203 3.76 11.35 18.59
CA PRO A 203 4.96 10.62 18.23
C PRO A 203 6.23 11.43 18.50
N ASN A 204 7.35 10.74 18.70
CA ASN A 204 8.65 11.40 18.85
C ASN A 204 9.01 12.18 17.58
N ASN A 205 9.51 13.40 17.73
CA ASN A 205 9.83 14.28 16.59
C ASN A 205 10.82 13.63 15.61
N THR A 206 11.72 12.78 16.09
CA THR A 206 12.66 12.01 15.25
C THR A 206 11.95 11.03 14.31
N GLN A 207 10.87 10.39 14.77
CA GLN A 207 10.02 9.51 13.96
C GLN A 207 9.14 10.29 12.97
N LEU A 208 8.97 11.59 13.17
CA LEU A 208 8.21 12.46 12.28
C LEU A 208 9.09 13.18 11.24
N LYS A 209 10.40 12.94 11.25
CA LYS A 209 11.33 13.56 10.30
C LYS A 209 11.01 13.10 8.88
N GLY A 210 10.51 14.04 8.08
CA GLY A 210 10.30 13.84 6.66
C GLY A 210 11.63 13.84 5.90
N LEU A 211 11.81 12.86 5.04
CA LEU A 211 12.87 12.79 4.04
C LEU A 211 12.23 13.06 2.69
N PHE A 212 12.88 13.89 1.89
CA PHE A 212 12.44 14.17 0.53
C PHE A 212 13.62 14.61 -0.33
N TYR A 213 13.76 14.02 -1.50
CA TYR A 213 14.63 14.52 -2.56
C TYR A 213 13.95 14.32 -3.92
N GLN A 214 14.30 15.17 -4.88
CA GLN A 214 13.87 15.03 -6.27
C GLN A 214 15.07 14.60 -7.13
N GLU A 215 14.85 13.77 -8.14
CA GLU A 215 15.92 13.40 -9.07
C GLU A 215 16.57 14.63 -9.71
N GLY A 216 17.91 14.60 -9.78
CA GLY A 216 18.74 15.75 -10.18
C GLY A 216 18.87 16.86 -9.11
N LYS A 217 18.18 16.75 -7.97
CA LYS A 217 18.24 17.69 -6.83
C LYS A 217 18.37 16.91 -5.52
N ASP A 218 19.55 16.34 -5.30
CA ASP A 218 19.87 15.57 -4.09
C ASP A 218 21.02 16.24 -3.30
N PRO A 219 20.71 17.25 -2.48
CA PRO A 219 21.73 18.06 -1.80
C PRO A 219 22.50 17.32 -0.71
N GLN A 220 22.08 16.11 -0.30
CA GLN A 220 22.66 15.38 0.84
C GLN A 220 23.04 13.93 0.50
N LEU A 221 23.12 13.59 -0.79
CA LEU A 221 23.31 12.21 -1.26
C LEU A 221 22.28 11.25 -0.62
N LEU A 222 21.07 11.74 -0.39
CA LEU A 222 19.96 11.00 0.21
C LEU A 222 19.65 9.76 -0.62
N LYS A 223 19.71 9.84 -1.95
CA LYS A 223 19.52 8.70 -2.85
C LYS A 223 20.47 7.56 -2.48
N SER A 224 21.77 7.84 -2.43
CA SER A 224 22.79 6.82 -2.10
C SER A 224 22.63 6.26 -0.69
N ARG A 225 22.23 7.10 0.27
CA ARG A 225 22.00 6.68 1.66
C ARG A 225 20.76 5.80 1.80
N MET A 226 19.66 6.16 1.15
CA MET A 226 18.43 5.38 1.10
C MET A 226 18.67 4.01 0.45
N VAL A 227 19.37 3.96 -0.69
CA VAL A 227 19.77 2.70 -1.35
C VAL A 227 20.57 1.82 -0.39
N ARG A 228 21.55 2.38 0.31
CA ARG A 228 22.41 1.65 1.26
C ARG A 228 21.64 1.17 2.49
N ALA A 229 20.65 1.93 2.95
CA ALA A 229 19.81 1.57 4.08
C ALA A 229 18.97 0.31 3.83
N TRP A 230 18.56 0.08 2.59
CA TRP A 230 17.84 -1.14 2.19
C TRP A 230 18.70 -2.42 2.27
N CYS A 231 20.03 -2.30 2.41
CA CYS A 231 20.88 -3.45 2.71
C CYS A 231 20.72 -3.95 4.15
N ASN A 232 20.13 -3.15 5.05
CA ASN A 232 19.95 -3.49 6.46
C ASN A 232 18.52 -3.15 6.92
N VAL A 233 17.57 -4.01 6.55
CA VAL A 233 16.14 -3.86 6.90
C VAL A 233 15.89 -4.43 8.28
N HIS A 234 15.33 -3.63 9.19
CA HIS A 234 14.91 -4.09 10.51
C HIS A 234 13.40 -4.35 10.50
N ARG A 235 13.00 -5.57 10.84
CA ARG A 235 11.59 -5.96 10.98
C ARG A 235 11.25 -6.15 12.44
N LYS A 236 9.97 -5.92 12.77
CA LYS A 236 9.41 -6.25 14.08
C LYS A 236 8.25 -7.21 13.89
N GLY A 237 8.33 -8.34 14.58
CA GLY A 237 7.24 -9.29 14.68
C GLY A 237 6.28 -8.96 15.82
N ARG A 238 5.16 -9.69 15.90
CA ARG A 238 4.09 -9.45 16.89
C ARG A 238 4.57 -9.48 18.35
N SER A 239 5.51 -10.36 18.69
CA SER A 239 6.05 -10.48 20.06
C SER A 239 6.79 -9.22 20.53
N GLU A 240 7.25 -8.40 19.59
CA GLU A 240 7.94 -7.13 19.84
C GLU A 240 7.00 -5.92 19.81
N LEU A 241 5.74 -6.14 19.38
CA LEU A 241 4.70 -5.12 19.33
C LEU A 241 3.81 -5.26 20.58
N SER A 242 3.56 -4.15 21.28
CA SER A 242 2.69 -4.12 22.46
C SER A 242 1.31 -4.74 22.19
N PRO A 243 0.61 -5.24 23.24
CA PRO A 243 -0.71 -5.87 23.09
C PRO A 243 -1.70 -5.04 22.26
N CYS A 244 -2.43 -5.72 21.37
CA CYS A 244 -3.34 -5.09 20.41
C CYS A 244 -4.47 -4.34 21.11
N ASN A 245 -4.40 -3.01 21.13
CA ASN A 245 -5.42 -2.10 21.63
C ASN A 245 -5.51 -0.95 20.61
N CYS A 246 -6.34 -1.08 19.57
CA CYS A 246 -6.44 -0.14 18.45
C CYS A 246 -7.14 1.20 18.78
N PHE A 247 -7.08 1.64 20.03
CA PHE A 247 -7.67 2.89 20.52
C PHE A 247 -6.69 4.07 20.36
N SER A 248 -7.23 5.23 19.98
CA SER A 248 -6.53 6.51 20.04
C SER A 248 -6.96 7.26 21.29
N LEU A 249 -6.02 7.69 22.12
CA LEU A 249 -6.32 8.52 23.28
C LEU A 249 -6.55 9.98 22.87
N GLU A 250 -7.20 10.73 23.76
CA GLU A 250 -7.57 12.12 23.53
C GLU A 250 -6.37 13.01 23.21
N ALA A 251 -5.24 12.82 23.92
CA ALA A 251 -4.01 13.57 23.70
C ALA A 251 -3.48 13.44 22.26
N TYR A 252 -3.49 12.22 21.70
CA TYR A 252 -3.13 11.99 20.30
C TYR A 252 -4.12 12.69 19.35
N THR A 253 -5.42 12.62 19.63
CA THR A 253 -6.46 13.24 18.79
C THR A 253 -6.33 14.77 18.75
N ILE A 254 -6.06 15.39 19.90
CA ILE A 254 -5.77 16.84 20.01
C ILE A 254 -4.53 17.19 19.18
N TRP A 255 -3.47 16.38 19.30
CA TRP A 255 -2.24 16.58 18.52
C TRP A 255 -2.49 16.49 17.01
N VAL A 256 -3.26 15.49 16.54
CA VAL A 256 -3.62 15.36 15.11
C VAL A 256 -4.38 16.59 14.62
N LYS A 257 -5.40 17.04 15.37
CA LYS A 257 -6.19 18.24 15.04
C LYS A 257 -5.29 19.48 14.92
N LYS A 258 -4.41 19.70 15.90
CA LYS A 258 -3.46 20.83 15.88
C LYS A 258 -2.53 20.76 14.67
N ARG A 259 -1.96 19.58 14.39
CA ARG A 259 -1.06 19.36 13.24
C ARG A 259 -1.76 19.58 11.91
N ALA A 260 -3.02 19.15 11.76
CA ALA A 260 -3.81 19.38 10.55
C ALA A 260 -4.01 20.88 10.30
N LEU A 261 -4.27 21.67 11.35
CA LEU A 261 -4.37 23.13 11.26
C LEU A 261 -3.03 23.77 10.87
N GLU A 262 -1.91 23.36 11.47
CA GLU A 262 -0.56 23.85 11.12
C GLU A 262 -0.22 23.59 9.65
N LEU A 263 -0.60 22.41 9.14
CA LEU A 263 -0.42 22.03 7.73
C LEU A 263 -1.48 22.63 6.80
N LYS A 264 -2.37 23.49 7.31
CA LYS A 264 -3.50 24.11 6.60
C LYS A 264 -4.52 23.12 6.02
N MET A 265 -4.52 21.86 6.48
CA MET A 265 -5.45 20.81 6.07
C MET A 265 -6.80 20.94 6.79
N SER A 266 -7.44 22.11 6.68
CA SER A 266 -8.76 22.36 7.27
C SER A 266 -9.84 21.71 6.41
N TYR A 267 -10.42 20.62 6.90
CA TYR A 267 -11.63 20.05 6.31
C TYR A 267 -12.85 20.76 6.87
N ALA A 268 -13.70 21.33 6.02
CA ALA A 268 -15.02 21.78 6.42
C ALA A 268 -15.87 20.54 6.72
N PHE A 269 -16.18 20.32 8.00
CA PHE A 269 -17.11 19.27 8.40
C PHE A 269 -18.53 19.80 8.21
N GLU A 270 -19.17 19.42 7.10
CA GLU A 270 -20.62 19.59 6.94
C GLU A 270 -21.26 18.22 6.74
N ARG A 271 -21.93 17.74 7.80
CA ARG A 271 -22.75 16.54 7.76
C ARG A 271 -23.97 16.82 6.89
N LEU A 272 -23.87 16.56 5.59
CA LEU A 272 -25.03 16.48 4.69
C LEU A 272 -25.57 15.06 4.68
N MET A 273 -26.08 14.61 5.83
CA MET A 273 -27.07 13.55 5.91
C MET A 273 -27.81 13.71 7.25
N SER A 274 -29.02 14.27 7.17
CA SER A 274 -30.10 13.93 8.08
C SER A 274 -30.42 12.46 7.85
N VAL A 275 -29.66 11.58 8.50
CA VAL A 275 -30.15 10.25 8.82
C VAL A 275 -31.16 10.52 9.92
N VAL A 276 -32.43 10.29 9.61
CA VAL A 276 -33.48 10.13 10.62
C VAL A 276 -32.88 9.25 11.70
N MET A 277 -32.63 9.83 12.87
CA MET A 277 -32.37 9.08 14.08
C MET A 277 -33.56 8.13 14.21
N VAL A 278 -33.39 6.87 13.83
CA VAL A 278 -34.04 5.84 14.62
C VAL A 278 -33.33 5.98 15.94
N GLU A 279 -34.01 6.60 16.90
CA GLU A 279 -33.57 6.64 18.29
C GLU A 279 -33.10 5.22 18.61
N SER A 280 -31.79 5.08 18.80
CA SER A 280 -31.26 4.02 19.61
C SER A 280 -32.03 4.14 20.92
N LEU A 281 -33.00 3.24 21.13
CA LEU A 281 -33.62 3.04 22.43
C LEU A 281 -32.46 2.99 23.42
N THR A 282 -32.35 4.02 24.26
CA THR A 282 -31.49 3.96 25.43
C THR A 282 -32.02 2.78 26.22
N LEU A 283 -31.32 1.65 26.12
CA LEU A 283 -31.50 0.56 27.06
C LEU A 283 -31.27 1.19 28.44
N PRO A 284 -32.28 1.15 29.33
CA PRO A 284 -32.05 1.54 30.72
C PRO A 284 -30.89 0.72 31.24
N ASN A 285 -30.09 1.26 32.16
CA ASN A 285 -29.06 0.48 32.86
C ASN A 285 -29.70 -0.80 33.39
N GLN A 286 -29.53 -1.91 32.67
CA GLN A 286 -29.95 -3.23 33.12
C GLN A 286 -28.88 -3.72 34.07
N ASP A 287 -29.34 -4.25 35.21
CA ASP A 287 -28.48 -4.81 36.23
C ASP A 287 -27.52 -5.83 35.59
N VAL A 288 -26.24 -5.72 35.89
CA VAL A 288 -25.16 -6.55 35.33
C VAL A 288 -25.47 -8.05 35.49
N GLU A 289 -26.22 -8.41 36.53
CA GLU A 289 -26.70 -9.75 36.83
C GLU A 289 -27.70 -10.30 35.77
N GLU A 290 -28.60 -9.47 35.24
CA GLU A 290 -29.50 -9.89 34.14
C GLU A 290 -28.74 -10.16 32.83
N LEU A 291 -27.67 -9.40 32.57
CA LEU A 291 -26.81 -9.58 31.40
C LEU A 291 -25.96 -10.85 31.51
N GLU A 292 -25.46 -11.16 32.71
CA GLU A 292 -24.73 -12.40 32.97
C GLU A 292 -25.64 -13.63 32.82
N ASP A 293 -26.88 -13.56 33.32
CA ASP A 293 -27.88 -14.62 33.15
C ASP A 293 -28.30 -14.79 31.67
N ALA A 294 -28.50 -13.69 30.94
CA ALA A 294 -28.80 -13.74 29.51
C ALA A 294 -27.64 -14.35 28.72
N HIS A 295 -26.40 -14.00 29.06
CA HIS A 295 -25.20 -14.57 28.43
C HIS A 295 -25.05 -16.06 28.75
N ALA A 296 -25.32 -16.49 29.97
CA ALA A 296 -25.32 -17.90 30.36
C ALA A 296 -26.39 -18.70 29.59
N LYS A 297 -27.59 -18.14 29.45
CA LYS A 297 -28.69 -18.77 28.69
C LYS A 297 -28.37 -18.88 27.20
N MET A 298 -27.82 -17.84 26.58
CA MET A 298 -27.39 -17.87 25.18
C MET A 298 -26.27 -18.89 24.96
N LYS A 299 -25.33 -19.02 25.91
CA LYS A 299 -24.27 -20.03 25.86
C LYS A 299 -24.85 -21.44 25.89
N GLN A 300 -25.82 -21.67 26.77
CA GLN A 300 -26.50 -22.97 26.89
C GLN A 300 -27.30 -23.32 25.62
N GLU A 301 -27.99 -22.34 25.01
CA GLU A 301 -28.70 -22.54 23.75
C GLU A 301 -27.75 -22.83 22.59
N ARG A 302 -26.61 -22.14 22.51
CA ARG A 302 -25.58 -22.41 21.50
C ARG A 302 -25.03 -23.83 21.62
N ASP A 303 -24.65 -24.24 22.83
CA ASP A 303 -24.07 -25.56 23.06
C ASP A 303 -25.11 -26.67 22.71
N LEU A 304 -26.40 -26.45 23.02
CA LEU A 304 -27.50 -27.34 22.62
C LEU A 304 -27.68 -27.42 21.09
N TRP A 305 -27.49 -26.31 20.39
CA TRP A 305 -27.54 -26.27 18.92
C TRP A 305 -26.34 -26.96 18.27
N GLU A 306 -25.14 -26.83 18.85
CA GLU A 306 -23.96 -27.57 18.40
C GLU A 306 -24.17 -29.08 18.53
N GLU A 307 -24.70 -29.56 19.67
CA GLU A 307 -25.03 -30.98 19.84
C GLU A 307 -26.05 -31.48 18.81
N ARG A 308 -27.10 -30.68 18.55
CA ARG A 308 -28.12 -31.01 17.53
C ARG A 308 -27.52 -31.05 16.13
N PHE A 309 -26.63 -30.12 15.80
CA PHE A 309 -25.94 -30.08 14.53
C PHE A 309 -25.05 -31.31 14.35
N HIS A 310 -24.27 -31.69 15.37
CA HIS A 310 -23.44 -32.90 15.34
C HIS A 310 -24.28 -34.18 15.21
N ALA A 311 -25.42 -34.27 15.91
CA ALA A 311 -26.33 -35.40 15.78
C ALA A 311 -26.96 -35.51 14.38
N LEU A 312 -27.32 -34.37 13.77
CA LEU A 312 -27.82 -34.33 12.39
C LEU A 312 -26.74 -34.73 11.38
N ASN A 313 -25.51 -34.26 11.55
CA ASN A 313 -24.40 -34.63 10.67
C ASN A 313 -24.08 -36.14 10.74
N GLN A 314 -24.03 -36.72 11.94
CA GLN A 314 -23.84 -38.18 12.08
C GLN A 314 -24.99 -38.98 11.45
N LYS A 315 -26.22 -38.47 11.50
CA LYS A 315 -27.38 -39.11 10.87
C LYS A 315 -27.31 -39.00 9.35
N HIS A 316 -26.83 -37.86 8.83
CA HIS A 316 -26.63 -37.63 7.40
C HIS A 316 -25.49 -38.51 6.84
N GLU A 317 -24.38 -38.65 7.56
CA GLU A 317 -23.29 -39.56 7.18
C GLU A 317 -23.73 -41.03 7.17
N LYS A 318 -24.55 -41.47 8.13
CA LYS A 318 -25.09 -42.84 8.14
C LYS A 318 -26.03 -43.12 6.97
N LEU A 319 -26.84 -42.14 6.55
CA LEU A 319 -27.71 -42.26 5.38
C LEU A 319 -26.93 -42.31 4.05
N HIS A 320 -25.70 -41.81 4.03
CA HIS A 320 -24.82 -41.83 2.85
C HIS A 320 -23.99 -43.11 2.72
N ILE A 321 -23.92 -43.95 3.77
CA ILE A 321 -23.19 -45.22 3.78
C ILE A 321 -24.11 -46.41 3.41
N ASP A 322 -25.43 -46.26 3.56
CA ASP A 322 -26.43 -47.29 3.27
C ASP A 322 -27.16 -47.10 1.90
N SER A 323 -26.64 -46.26 0.99
CA SER A 323 -27.13 -46.09 -0.40
C SER A 323 -26.08 -46.50 -1.43
#